data_AF-A0A355TUF7-F1
#
_entry.id   AF-A0A355TUF7-F1
#
_cell.length_a   1.000
_cell.length_b   1.000
_cell.length_c   1.000
_cell.angle_alpha   90.00
_cell.angle_beta   90.00
_cell.angle_gamma   90.00
#
_symmetry.space_group_name_H-M   'P 1'
#
loop_
_entity.id
_entity.type
_entity.pdbx_description
1 polymer ?
#
loop_
_entity_poly.entity_id
_entity_poly.type
_entity_poly.pdbx_seq_one_letter_code
_entity_poly.pdbx_strand_id
1 'polypeptide(L)'
;MTSKQEHVQSQVEHKPLRLILAFSVLSLLGQYFFKLGMESEWAQQLVALLGYEAGAFMHGDLLASFKLIFHCIALFLQPMVFVGMIAYGLSAVCWLSILSKVDLSFAYPMISIGYVAILLMGWLAFGEEVSWLRWMGVFLISLGILAIYSEKAFVRRSGAVAALLLALAMAVFLLASGQESVAANFDKPVLLIVCTIPMGVIGQIL
;
A
#
# COMPACT_ATOMS: atom_id res chain seq x y z
N MET A 1 12.53 -41.58 -16.53
CA MET A 1 13.01 -40.53 -15.59
C MET A 1 12.28 -39.19 -15.74
N THR A 2 11.37 -39.05 -16.71
CA THR A 2 10.60 -37.82 -16.99
C THR A 2 9.37 -37.62 -16.09
N SER A 3 8.68 -38.67 -15.64
CA SER A 3 7.46 -38.50 -14.82
C SER A 3 7.71 -38.05 -13.37
N LYS A 4 8.91 -38.28 -12.83
CA LYS A 4 9.27 -37.86 -11.46
C LYS A 4 9.67 -36.39 -11.38
N GLN A 5 10.08 -35.78 -12.51
CA GLN A 5 10.37 -34.34 -12.57
C GLN A 5 9.11 -33.50 -12.79
N GLU A 6 8.12 -33.97 -13.57
CA GLU A 6 6.81 -33.28 -13.67
C GLU A 6 6.07 -33.24 -12.32
N HIS A 7 6.10 -34.33 -11.56
CA HIS A 7 5.44 -34.38 -10.25
C HIS A 7 6.10 -33.52 -9.16
N VAL A 8 7.40 -33.22 -9.31
CA VAL A 8 8.13 -32.31 -8.41
C VAL A 8 7.95 -30.86 -8.83
N GLN A 9 7.89 -30.57 -10.13
CA GLN A 9 7.63 -29.22 -10.64
C GLN A 9 6.20 -28.72 -10.26
N SER A 10 5.20 -29.60 -10.36
CA SER A 10 3.80 -29.31 -9.94
C SER A 10 3.63 -29.08 -8.42
N GLN A 11 4.49 -29.66 -7.58
CA GLN A 11 4.44 -29.51 -6.12
C GLN A 11 5.16 -28.24 -5.61
N VAL A 12 6.01 -27.63 -6.42
CA VAL A 12 6.75 -26.40 -6.08
C VAL A 12 5.92 -25.15 -6.43
N GLU A 13 5.06 -25.21 -7.43
CA GLU A 13 4.32 -24.07 -7.97
C GLU A 13 3.15 -23.57 -7.08
N HIS A 14 2.53 -24.44 -6.26
CA HIS A 14 1.40 -24.06 -5.40
C HIS A 14 1.78 -23.48 -4.03
N LYS A 15 3.07 -23.50 -3.65
CA LYS A 15 3.53 -23.02 -2.33
C LYS A 15 3.67 -21.50 -2.22
N PRO A 16 4.24 -20.76 -3.20
CA PRO A 16 4.40 -19.31 -3.07
C PRO A 16 3.07 -18.57 -3.19
N LEU A 17 2.15 -19.01 -4.07
CA LEU A 17 0.86 -18.34 -4.27
C LEU A 17 -0.01 -18.32 -3.01
N ARG A 18 -0.09 -19.46 -2.30
CA ARG A 18 -0.83 -19.54 -1.03
C ARG A 18 -0.25 -18.61 0.03
N LEU A 19 1.07 -18.46 0.04
CA LEU A 19 1.78 -17.58 0.97
C LEU A 19 1.49 -16.10 0.68
N ILE A 20 1.45 -15.73 -0.61
CA ILE A 20 1.11 -14.38 -1.07
C ILE A 20 -0.34 -14.05 -0.74
N LEU A 21 -1.26 -14.98 -0.99
CA LEU A 21 -2.67 -14.78 -0.63
C LEU A 21 -2.85 -14.64 0.89
N ALA A 22 -2.17 -15.48 1.69
CA ALA A 22 -2.17 -15.36 3.14
C ALA A 22 -1.62 -14.00 3.60
N PHE A 23 -0.47 -13.57 3.06
CA PHE A 23 0.10 -12.24 3.29
C PHE A 23 -0.89 -11.12 2.98
N SER A 24 -1.53 -11.16 1.80
CA SER A 24 -2.50 -10.15 1.38
C SER A 24 -3.70 -10.08 2.31
N VAL A 25 -4.27 -11.23 2.71
CA VAL A 25 -5.40 -11.28 3.64
C VAL A 25 -5.01 -10.77 5.03
N LEU A 26 -3.87 -11.20 5.57
CA LEU A 26 -3.37 -10.74 6.87
C LEU A 26 -3.08 -9.23 6.87
N SER A 27 -2.49 -8.70 5.79
CA SER A 27 -2.22 -7.28 5.63
C SER A 27 -3.51 -6.47 5.52
N LEU A 28 -4.50 -6.94 4.74
CA LEU A 28 -5.82 -6.30 4.63
C LEU A 28 -6.55 -6.29 5.97
N LEU A 29 -6.56 -7.41 6.69
CA LEU A 29 -7.14 -7.48 8.03
C LEU A 29 -6.44 -6.52 9.00
N GLY A 30 -5.11 -6.46 8.96
CA GLY A 30 -4.34 -5.50 9.76
C GLY A 30 -4.79 -4.06 9.50
N GLN A 31 -4.90 -3.66 8.24
CA GLN A 31 -5.34 -2.33 7.85
C GLN A 31 -6.80 -2.04 8.22
N TYR A 32 -7.68 -3.04 8.08
CA TYR A 32 -9.06 -2.95 8.51
C TYR A 32 -9.17 -2.63 10.00
N PHE A 33 -8.44 -3.38 10.85
CA PHE A 33 -8.44 -3.17 12.29
C PHE A 33 -7.75 -1.86 12.71
N PHE A 34 -6.70 -1.45 12.01
CA PHE A 34 -6.11 -0.12 12.22
C PHE A 34 -7.13 0.98 11.95
N LYS A 35 -7.83 0.91 10.82
CA LYS A 35 -8.86 1.91 10.49
C LYS A 35 -9.99 1.93 11.52
N LEU A 36 -10.53 0.77 11.90
CA LEU A 36 -11.53 0.67 12.97
C LEU A 36 -11.05 1.23 14.31
N GLY A 37 -9.81 0.94 14.69
CA GLY A 37 -9.22 1.44 15.92
C GLY A 37 -9.08 2.96 15.92
N MET A 38 -8.66 3.52 14.79
CA MET A 38 -8.47 4.97 14.64
C MET A 38 -9.78 5.74 14.43
N GLU A 39 -10.88 5.08 14.05
CA GLU A 39 -12.22 5.68 14.02
C GLU A 39 -12.85 5.85 15.41
N SER A 40 -12.31 5.21 16.44
CA SER A 40 -12.81 5.38 17.80
C SER A 40 -12.59 6.82 18.31
N GLU A 41 -13.61 7.39 18.97
CA GLU A 41 -13.55 8.75 19.52
C GLU A 41 -12.35 8.96 20.44
N TRP A 42 -12.05 7.93 21.25
CA TRP A 42 -10.90 7.93 22.16
C TRP A 42 -9.57 8.03 21.41
N ALA A 43 -9.39 7.27 20.32
CA ALA A 43 -8.16 7.34 19.52
C ALA A 43 -8.04 8.70 18.82
N GLN A 44 -9.13 9.24 18.29
CA GLN A 44 -9.12 10.56 17.64
C GLN A 44 -8.75 11.68 18.62
N GLN A 45 -9.29 11.64 19.84
CA GLN A 45 -8.91 12.59 20.90
C GLN A 45 -7.44 12.47 21.28
N LEU A 46 -6.92 11.24 21.43
CA LEU A 46 -5.50 11.02 21.72
C LEU A 46 -4.59 11.53 20.62
N VAL A 47 -4.95 11.32 19.34
CA VAL A 47 -4.18 11.85 18.21
C VAL A 47 -4.15 13.38 18.23
N ALA A 48 -5.27 14.03 18.56
CA ALA A 48 -5.32 15.49 18.69
C ALA A 48 -4.40 15.98 19.82
N LEU A 49 -4.42 15.32 20.98
CA LEU A 49 -3.53 15.61 22.11
C LEU A 49 -2.05 15.40 21.74
N LEU A 50 -1.73 14.31 21.04
CA LEU A 50 -0.38 14.04 20.55
C LEU A 50 0.13 15.14 19.63
N GLY A 51 -0.73 15.71 18.76
CA GLY A 51 -0.38 16.84 17.90
C GLY A 51 -0.02 18.10 18.70
N TYR A 52 -0.79 18.41 19.74
CA TYR A 52 -0.50 19.53 20.65
C TYR A 52 0.80 19.30 21.44
N GLU A 53 0.98 18.12 22.00
CA GLU A 53 2.16 17.76 22.79
C GLU A 53 3.43 17.70 21.95
N ALA A 54 3.34 17.25 20.69
CA ALA A 54 4.46 17.30 19.75
C ALA A 54 4.86 18.74 19.43
N GLY A 55 3.88 19.64 19.28
CA GLY A 55 4.13 21.07 19.14
C GLY A 55 4.82 21.68 20.36
N ALA A 56 4.36 21.35 21.57
CA ALA A 56 4.95 21.82 22.82
C ALA A 56 6.37 21.27 23.05
N PHE A 57 6.63 20.02 22.65
CA PHE A 57 7.96 19.42 22.66
C PHE A 57 8.96 20.19 21.80
N MET A 58 8.56 20.60 20.59
CA MET A 58 9.41 21.43 19.71
C MET A 58 9.76 22.80 20.31
N HIS A 59 8.97 23.29 21.26
CA HIS A 59 9.22 24.52 22.01
C HIS A 59 9.98 24.29 23.33
N GLY A 60 10.45 23.06 23.60
CA GLY A 60 11.32 22.74 24.74
C GLY A 60 10.58 22.38 26.03
N ASP A 61 9.28 22.06 25.99
CA ASP A 61 8.56 21.61 27.18
C ASP A 61 8.89 20.14 27.52
N LEU A 62 9.61 19.94 28.64
CA LEU A 62 10.00 18.62 29.11
C LEU A 62 8.79 17.78 29.55
N LEU A 63 7.74 18.40 30.12
CA LEU A 63 6.54 17.69 30.55
C LEU A 63 5.78 17.12 29.34
N ALA A 64 5.77 17.86 28.23
CA ALA A 64 5.17 17.43 26.97
C ALA A 64 5.84 16.16 26.43
N SER A 65 7.17 16.02 26.58
CA SER A 65 7.91 14.80 26.19
C SER A 65 7.36 13.54 26.87
N PHE A 66 7.13 13.61 28.19
CA PHE A 66 6.64 12.46 28.95
C PHE A 66 5.21 12.09 28.58
N LYS A 67 4.33 13.08 28.42
CA LYS A 67 2.96 12.85 27.98
C LYS A 67 2.89 12.27 26.58
N LEU A 68 3.73 12.77 25.66
CA LEU A 68 3.80 12.29 24.29
C LEU A 68 4.16 10.80 24.24
N ILE A 69 5.18 10.39 24.99
CA ILE A 69 5.56 8.97 25.09
C ILE A 69 4.40 8.13 25.62
N PHE A 70 3.75 8.60 26.69
CA PHE A 70 2.64 7.88 27.31
C PHE A 70 1.43 7.74 26.36
N HIS A 71 1.01 8.82 25.71
CA HIS A 71 -0.12 8.80 24.79
C HIS A 71 0.19 8.01 23.52
N CYS A 72 1.43 7.99 23.05
CA CYS A 72 1.85 7.09 21.97
C CYS A 72 1.65 5.63 22.37
N ILE A 73 2.16 5.23 23.55
CA ILE A 73 1.99 3.85 24.05
C ILE A 73 0.51 3.51 24.20
N ALA A 74 -0.30 4.43 24.73
CA ALA A 74 -1.74 4.25 24.87
C ALA A 74 -2.42 3.99 23.50
N LEU A 75 -2.04 4.75 22.46
CA LEU A 75 -2.57 4.56 21.11
C LEU A 75 -2.22 3.17 20.54
N PHE A 76 -0.97 2.72 20.74
CA PHE A 76 -0.54 1.38 20.30
C PHE A 76 -1.26 0.24 21.04
N LEU A 77 -1.65 0.49 22.29
CA LEU A 77 -2.38 -0.48 23.12
C LEU A 77 -3.91 -0.42 22.93
N GLN A 78 -4.41 0.45 22.04
CA GLN A 78 -5.83 0.44 21.69
C GLN A 78 -6.22 -0.94 21.14
N PRO A 79 -7.28 -1.61 21.65
CA PRO A 79 -7.52 -3.02 21.35
C PRO A 79 -7.56 -3.37 19.86
N MET A 80 -8.25 -2.55 19.06
CA MET A 80 -8.33 -2.76 17.61
C MET A 80 -7.00 -2.48 16.90
N VAL A 81 -6.28 -1.43 17.30
CA VAL A 81 -4.94 -1.14 16.76
C VAL A 81 -4.00 -2.29 17.09
N PHE A 82 -4.02 -2.78 18.32
CA PHE A 82 -3.18 -3.89 18.77
C PHE A 82 -3.47 -5.19 18.01
N VAL A 83 -4.74 -5.54 17.77
CA VAL A 83 -5.11 -6.67 16.90
C VAL A 83 -4.60 -6.44 15.48
N GLY A 84 -4.73 -5.23 14.96
CA GLY A 84 -4.17 -4.83 13.67
C GLY A 84 -2.66 -5.01 13.60
N MET A 85 -1.94 -4.66 14.68
CA MET A 85 -0.48 -4.84 14.78
C MET A 85 -0.09 -6.32 14.74
N ILE A 86 -0.81 -7.19 15.45
CA ILE A 86 -0.54 -8.63 15.41
C ILE A 86 -0.75 -9.18 14.00
N ALA A 87 -1.87 -8.85 13.35
CA ALA A 87 -2.16 -9.28 11.99
C ALA A 87 -1.11 -8.76 10.99
N TYR A 88 -0.73 -7.49 11.10
CA TYR A 88 0.28 -6.87 10.24
C TYR A 88 1.68 -7.43 10.50
N GLY A 89 2.04 -7.70 11.76
CA GLY A 89 3.30 -8.35 12.14
C GLY A 89 3.39 -9.78 11.59
N LEU A 90 2.31 -10.55 11.68
CA LEU A 90 2.21 -11.86 11.03
C LEU A 90 2.31 -11.76 9.50
N SER A 91 1.73 -10.72 8.90
CA SER A 91 1.91 -10.44 7.47
C SER A 91 3.38 -10.21 7.13
N ALA A 92 4.14 -9.50 7.97
CA ALA A 92 5.57 -9.28 7.75
C ALA A 92 6.36 -10.60 7.77
N VAL A 93 6.01 -11.55 8.65
CA VAL A 93 6.61 -12.90 8.64
C VAL A 93 6.31 -13.64 7.33
N CYS A 94 5.06 -13.56 6.84
CA CYS A 94 4.72 -14.10 5.52
C CYS A 94 5.51 -13.43 4.41
N TRP A 95 5.69 -12.10 4.46
CA TRP A 95 6.46 -11.33 3.49
C TRP A 95 7.93 -11.77 3.42
N LEU A 96 8.61 -11.87 4.56
CA LEU A 96 9.98 -12.40 4.62
C LEU A 96 10.06 -13.83 4.07
N SER A 97 9.03 -14.64 4.34
CA SER A 97 8.94 -16.00 3.81
C SER A 97 8.70 -16.05 2.29
N ILE A 98 8.04 -15.05 1.70
CA ILE A 98 7.87 -14.90 0.26
C ILE A 98 9.22 -14.52 -0.37
N LEU A 99 9.90 -13.51 0.19
CA LEU A 99 11.20 -13.04 -0.31
C LEU A 99 12.31 -14.09 -0.26
N SER A 100 12.20 -15.08 0.63
CA SER A 100 13.12 -16.24 0.63
C SER A 100 12.89 -17.25 -0.51
N LYS A 101 11.81 -17.11 -1.30
CA LYS A 101 11.37 -18.12 -2.30
C LYS A 101 11.15 -17.56 -3.69
N VAL A 102 10.85 -16.28 -3.81
CA VAL A 102 10.61 -15.62 -5.10
C VAL A 102 11.39 -14.32 -5.18
N ASP A 103 11.78 -13.95 -6.38
CA ASP A 103 12.48 -12.69 -6.63
C ASP A 103 11.58 -11.49 -6.32
N LEU A 104 12.20 -10.42 -5.85
CA LEU A 104 11.51 -9.19 -5.46
C LEU A 104 10.67 -8.62 -6.61
N SER A 105 11.23 -8.63 -7.82
CA SER A 105 10.57 -8.15 -9.05
C SER A 105 9.32 -8.94 -9.43
N PHE A 106 9.23 -10.21 -9.04
CA PHE A 106 8.04 -11.04 -9.24
C PHE A 106 6.98 -10.82 -8.15
N ALA A 107 7.42 -10.59 -6.90
CA ALA A 107 6.52 -10.42 -5.76
C ALA A 107 5.80 -9.06 -5.75
N TYR A 108 6.47 -7.98 -6.10
CA TYR A 108 5.93 -6.61 -6.04
C TYR A 108 4.66 -6.38 -6.88
N PRO A 109 4.56 -6.84 -8.14
CA PRO A 109 3.33 -6.73 -8.91
C PRO A 109 2.14 -7.44 -8.25
N MET A 110 2.37 -8.54 -7.52
CA MET A 110 1.30 -9.21 -6.75
C MET A 110 0.83 -8.37 -5.55
N ILE A 111 1.74 -7.67 -4.87
CA ILE A 111 1.36 -6.77 -3.76
C ILE A 111 0.48 -5.63 -4.26
N SER A 112 0.70 -5.16 -5.49
CA SER A 112 -0.06 -4.06 -6.08
C SER A 112 -1.56 -4.38 -6.24
N ILE A 113 -1.93 -5.66 -6.33
CA ILE A 113 -3.34 -6.10 -6.26
C ILE A 113 -3.94 -5.79 -4.88
N GLY A 114 -3.14 -5.89 -3.82
CA GLY A 114 -3.52 -5.50 -2.47
C GLY A 114 -3.96 -4.04 -2.39
N TYR A 115 -3.37 -3.13 -3.18
CA TYR A 115 -3.80 -1.73 -3.24
C TYR A 115 -5.24 -1.58 -3.74
N VAL A 116 -5.63 -2.36 -4.76
CA VAL A 116 -7.01 -2.41 -5.25
C VAL A 116 -7.95 -2.86 -4.13
N ALA A 117 -7.56 -3.92 -3.40
CA ALA A 117 -8.35 -4.46 -2.30
C ALA A 117 -8.48 -3.46 -1.12
N ILE A 118 -7.43 -2.70 -0.81
CA ILE A 118 -7.47 -1.64 0.23
C ILE A 118 -8.44 -0.53 -0.18
N LEU A 119 -8.39 -0.08 -1.44
CA LEU A 119 -9.32 0.93 -1.93
C LEU A 119 -10.76 0.44 -1.85
N LEU A 120 -11.02 -0.79 -2.30
CA LEU A 120 -12.34 -1.41 -2.22
C LEU A 120 -12.81 -1.55 -0.78
N MET A 121 -11.93 -1.94 0.13
CA MET A 121 -12.23 -2.02 1.57
C MET A 121 -12.60 -0.64 2.14
N GLY A 122 -11.84 0.41 1.82
CA GLY A 122 -12.15 1.79 2.22
C GLY A 122 -13.54 2.23 1.73
N TRP A 123 -13.82 1.98 0.46
CA TRP A 123 -15.10 2.35 -0.16
C TRP A 123 -16.30 1.55 0.39
N LEU A 124 -16.19 0.22 0.51
CA LEU A 124 -17.29 -0.66 0.92
C LEU A 124 -17.50 -0.72 2.44
N ALA A 125 -16.41 -0.83 3.21
CA ALA A 125 -16.48 -1.10 4.64
C ALA A 125 -16.54 0.18 5.49
N PHE A 126 -15.95 1.28 5.00
CA PHE A 126 -15.88 2.56 5.71
C PHE A 126 -16.65 3.68 5.00
N GLY A 127 -17.24 3.41 3.83
CA GLY A 127 -17.99 4.41 3.07
C GLY A 127 -17.14 5.58 2.59
N GLU A 128 -15.83 5.40 2.43
CA GLU A 128 -14.93 6.48 2.01
C GLU A 128 -15.31 6.98 0.61
N GLU A 129 -15.43 8.29 0.46
CA GLU A 129 -15.64 8.91 -0.85
C GLU A 129 -14.38 8.78 -1.71
N VAL A 130 -14.44 7.90 -2.70
CA VAL A 130 -13.35 7.70 -3.67
C VAL A 130 -13.65 8.50 -4.92
N SER A 131 -12.82 9.51 -5.18
CA SER A 131 -12.93 10.34 -6.37
C SER A 131 -12.76 9.53 -7.67
N TRP A 132 -13.39 10.01 -8.74
CA TRP A 132 -13.27 9.39 -10.06
C TRP A 132 -11.80 9.24 -10.52
N LEU A 133 -10.95 10.21 -10.19
CA LEU A 133 -9.53 10.18 -10.52
C LEU A 133 -8.79 9.03 -9.81
N ARG A 134 -9.12 8.74 -8.54
CA ARG A 134 -8.54 7.60 -7.80
C ARG A 134 -8.93 6.27 -8.44
N TRP A 135 -10.18 6.14 -8.90
CA TRP A 135 -10.63 4.96 -9.64
C TRP A 135 -9.87 4.77 -10.96
N MET A 136 -9.70 5.84 -11.73
CA MET A 136 -8.91 5.79 -12.98
C MET A 136 -7.45 5.40 -12.73
N GLY A 137 -6.83 5.92 -11.65
CA GLY A 137 -5.47 5.54 -11.25
C GLY A 137 -5.35 4.06 -10.89
N VAL A 138 -6.29 3.53 -10.10
CA VAL A 138 -6.33 2.09 -9.75
C VAL A 138 -6.55 1.21 -10.97
N PHE A 139 -7.40 1.64 -11.90
CA PHE A 139 -7.58 0.94 -13.18
C PHE A 139 -6.29 0.89 -13.98
N LEU A 140 -5.55 2.00 -14.05
CA LEU A 140 -4.27 2.07 -14.74
C LEU A 140 -3.19 1.18 -14.09
N ILE A 141 -3.11 1.15 -12.76
CA ILE A 141 -2.23 0.23 -12.01
C ILE A 141 -2.57 -1.23 -12.37
N SER A 142 -3.86 -1.57 -12.37
CA SER A 142 -4.34 -2.91 -12.69
C SER A 142 -3.95 -3.34 -14.11
N LEU A 143 -4.05 -2.42 -15.08
CA LEU A 143 -3.57 -2.65 -16.45
C LEU A 143 -2.05 -2.84 -16.52
N GLY A 144 -1.29 -2.07 -15.75
CA GLY A 144 0.16 -2.23 -15.65
C GLY A 144 0.56 -3.63 -15.13
N ILE A 145 -0.14 -4.12 -14.11
CA ILE A 145 0.08 -5.47 -13.56
C ILE A 145 -0.23 -6.55 -14.62
N LEU A 146 -1.35 -6.41 -15.34
CA LEU A 146 -1.70 -7.33 -16.44
C LEU A 146 -0.62 -7.31 -17.53
N ALA A 147 -0.09 -6.14 -17.88
CA ALA A 147 0.99 -6.03 -18.86
C ALA A 147 2.23 -6.80 -18.41
N ILE A 148 2.65 -6.66 -17.14
CA ILE A 148 3.80 -7.36 -16.56
C ILE A 148 3.63 -8.88 -16.64
N TYR A 149 2.48 -9.42 -16.23
CA TYR A 149 2.25 -10.89 -16.27
C TYR A 149 2.01 -11.44 -17.69
N SER A 150 1.65 -10.58 -18.64
CA SER A 150 1.40 -10.96 -20.03
C SER A 150 2.64 -11.00 -20.92
N GLU A 151 3.86 -11.00 -20.33
CA GLU A 151 5.16 -10.85 -21.00
C GLU A 151 5.27 -11.61 -22.34
N LYS A 152 4.85 -12.89 -22.39
CA LYS A 152 4.90 -13.71 -23.62
C LYS A 152 3.88 -13.33 -24.70
N ALA A 153 2.73 -12.78 -24.33
CA ALA A 153 1.68 -12.31 -25.24
C ALA A 153 1.91 -10.86 -25.71
N PHE A 154 2.58 -10.05 -24.88
CA PHE A 154 2.76 -8.62 -25.07
C PHE A 154 3.91 -8.26 -26.01
N VAL A 155 5.03 -9.01 -25.99
CA VAL A 155 6.23 -8.74 -26.83
C VAL A 155 5.91 -8.68 -28.33
N ARG A 156 4.82 -9.31 -28.79
CA ARG A 156 4.37 -9.25 -30.20
C ARG A 156 3.60 -7.97 -30.58
N ARG A 157 3.12 -7.17 -29.61
CA ARG A 157 2.28 -5.97 -29.82
C ARG A 157 2.68 -4.78 -28.93
N SER A 158 3.87 -4.83 -28.33
CA SER A 158 4.28 -4.07 -27.14
C SER A 158 4.30 -2.56 -27.32
N GLY A 159 4.67 -2.07 -28.51
CA GLY A 159 4.75 -0.62 -28.77
C GLY A 159 3.40 0.09 -28.67
N ALA A 160 2.34 -0.51 -29.23
CA ALA A 160 1.02 0.12 -29.27
C ALA A 160 0.36 0.17 -27.89
N VAL A 161 0.50 -0.92 -27.11
CA VAL A 161 -0.13 -0.98 -25.78
C VAL A 161 0.66 -0.14 -24.76
N ALA A 162 1.99 -0.13 -24.83
CA ALA A 162 2.80 0.77 -24.01
C ALA A 162 2.49 2.25 -24.31
N ALA A 163 2.37 2.62 -25.60
CA ALA A 163 1.98 3.97 -26.00
C ALA A 163 0.57 4.34 -25.50
N LEU A 164 -0.38 3.41 -25.55
CA LEU A 164 -1.73 3.62 -25.02
C LEU A 164 -1.74 3.83 -23.50
N LEU A 165 -1.01 3.01 -22.74
CA LEU A 165 -0.91 3.15 -21.28
C LEU A 165 -0.24 4.47 -20.89
N LEU A 166 0.83 4.86 -21.59
CA LEU A 166 1.49 6.16 -21.39
C LEU A 166 0.55 7.32 -21.75
N ALA A 167 -0.19 7.22 -22.85
CA ALA A 167 -1.17 8.22 -23.24
C ALA A 167 -2.30 8.35 -22.21
N LEU A 168 -2.81 7.23 -21.67
CA LEU A 168 -3.80 7.23 -20.60
C LEU A 168 -3.24 7.84 -19.30
N ALA A 169 -2.01 7.50 -18.92
CA ALA A 169 -1.34 8.08 -17.76
C ALA A 169 -1.20 9.60 -17.90
N MET A 170 -0.74 10.07 -19.07
CA MET A 170 -0.64 11.50 -19.37
C MET A 170 -2.02 12.17 -19.40
N ALA A 171 -3.04 11.54 -19.99
CA ALA A 171 -4.39 12.08 -20.01
C ALA A 171 -4.96 12.22 -18.58
N VAL A 172 -4.76 11.22 -17.71
CA VAL A 172 -5.14 11.28 -16.30
C VAL A 172 -4.42 12.41 -15.58
N PHE A 173 -3.11 12.57 -15.81
CA PHE A 173 -2.32 13.66 -15.23
C PHE A 173 -2.80 15.04 -15.70
N LEU A 174 -3.14 15.20 -16.98
CA LEU A 174 -3.68 16.44 -17.53
C LEU A 174 -5.08 16.74 -16.98
N LEU A 175 -5.95 15.74 -16.88
CA LEU A 175 -7.26 15.88 -16.24
C LEU A 175 -7.13 16.24 -14.76
N ALA A 176 -6.14 15.70 -14.06
CA ALA A 176 -5.84 16.06 -12.68
C ALA A 176 -5.36 17.52 -12.55
N SER A 177 -4.57 18.01 -13.51
CA SER A 177 -4.06 19.39 -13.51
C SER A 177 -5.13 20.45 -13.79
N GLY A 178 -6.32 20.06 -14.25
CA GLY A 178 -7.42 20.96 -14.60
C GLY A 178 -8.55 21.09 -13.58
N GLN A 179 -8.53 20.35 -12.46
CA GLN A 179 -9.51 20.55 -11.39
C GLN A 179 -9.01 21.62 -10.41
N GLU A 180 -9.53 22.84 -10.50
CA GLU A 180 -9.49 23.75 -9.35
C GLU A 180 -10.28 23.14 -8.18
N SER A 181 -9.62 23.09 -7.04
CA SER A 181 -9.91 22.22 -5.91
C SER A 181 -11.05 22.73 -5.04
N VAL A 182 -12.21 22.08 -5.11
CA VAL A 182 -13.13 22.05 -3.96
C VAL A 182 -12.64 20.96 -3.00
N ALA A 183 -11.82 21.39 -2.04
CA ALA A 183 -11.51 20.75 -0.76
C ALA A 183 -10.94 19.31 -0.75
N ALA A 184 -9.70 19.15 -1.22
CA ALA A 184 -8.70 18.29 -0.58
C ALA A 184 -7.29 18.71 -1.05
N ASN A 185 -6.43 19.13 -0.13
CA ASN A 185 -5.10 19.69 -0.41
C ASN A 185 -4.12 18.57 -0.79
N PHE A 186 -4.16 18.12 -2.06
CA PHE A 186 -3.31 17.06 -2.62
C PHE A 186 -1.98 17.55 -3.20
N ASP A 187 -1.65 18.83 -3.09
CA ASP A 187 -0.43 19.40 -3.69
C ASP A 187 0.86 18.88 -3.03
N LYS A 188 0.81 18.64 -1.71
CA LYS A 188 1.94 18.12 -0.93
C LYS A 188 2.31 16.67 -1.26
N PRO A 189 1.36 15.70 -1.35
CA PRO A 189 1.69 14.32 -1.68
C PRO A 189 2.20 14.12 -3.11
N VAL A 190 1.68 14.85 -4.11
CA VAL A 190 2.17 14.72 -5.50
C VAL A 190 3.62 15.18 -5.63
N LEU A 191 3.96 16.32 -5.02
CA LEU A 191 5.33 16.83 -5.01
C LEU A 191 6.29 15.85 -4.30
N LEU A 192 5.86 15.24 -3.20
CA LEU A 192 6.64 14.20 -2.52
C LEU A 192 6.88 12.98 -3.42
N ILE A 193 5.87 12.51 -4.16
CA ILE A 193 6.01 11.37 -5.08
C ILE A 193 7.01 11.70 -6.19
N VAL A 194 6.86 12.86 -6.84
CA VAL A 194 7.75 13.30 -7.93
C VAL A 194 9.19 13.46 -7.44
N CYS A 195 9.40 13.92 -6.21
CA CYS A 195 10.73 14.07 -5.62
C CYS A 195 11.33 12.75 -5.08
N THR A 196 10.51 11.80 -4.62
CA THR A 196 10.99 10.53 -4.04
C THR A 196 11.27 9.46 -5.08
N ILE A 197 10.58 9.45 -6.23
CA ILE A 197 10.85 8.48 -7.31
C ILE A 197 12.32 8.54 -7.77
N PRO A 198 12.91 9.72 -8.08
CA PRO A 198 14.33 9.82 -8.43
C PRO A 198 15.26 9.42 -7.29
N MET A 199 14.99 9.85 -6.06
CA MET A 199 15.85 9.56 -4.91
C MET A 199 15.83 8.08 -4.51
N GLY A 200 14.69 7.42 -4.60
CA GLY A 200 14.56 5.98 -4.32
C GLY A 200 15.30 5.12 -5.34
N VAL A 201 15.29 5.51 -6.62
CA VAL A 201 16.04 4.82 -7.68
C VAL A 201 17.55 5.03 -7.50
N ILE A 202 17.99 6.25 -7.17
CA ILE A 202 19.41 6.56 -6.91
C ILE A 202 19.92 5.77 -5.68
N GLY A 203 19.12 5.64 -4.62
CA GLY A 203 19.50 4.89 -3.42
C GLY A 203 19.48 3.36 -3.57
N GLN A 204 18.93 2.82 -4.66
CA GLN A 204 18.99 1.38 -4.99
C GLN A 204 20.15 1.04 -5.96
N ILE A 205 20.74 2.05 -6.61
CA ILE A 205 21.82 1.90 -7.58
C ILE A 205 23.21 2.19 -6.95
N LEU A 206 23.27 2.96 -5.87
CA LEU A 206 24.47 3.22 -5.05
C LEU A 206 24.64 2.16 -3.97
#